data_AF-A0A7S4FBF1-F1
#
_entry.id   AF-A0A7S4FBF1-F1
#
_cell.length_a   1.000
_cell.length_b   1.000
_cell.length_c   1.000
_cell.angle_alpha   90.00
_cell.angle_beta   90.00
_cell.angle_gamma   90.00
#
_symmetry.space_group_name_H-M   'P 1'
#
loop_
_entity.id
_entity.type
_entity.pdbx_description
1 polymer ?
#
loop_
_entity_poly.entity_id
_entity_poly.type
_entity_poly.pdbx_seq_one_letter_code
_entity_poly.pdbx_strand_id
1 'polypeptide(L)'
;ADGDRALSIDARIEQAFDDTGVVMASMDAPVPQWNRGYQLLRLMGWKENTGLGKDGGGIVDPVRIREQVTTSGLGKETEYNERAEEATESRRALTSELIAFEDDAGREAREEKVAAQELIAERLKREIANFYCEVCDKQYTKVTEFENHMSSYDHHHKKRFKEMREAEKARTKASKPQAKKERKDPAILAAE
;
A
#
# COMPACT_ATOMS: atom_id res chain seq x y z
N ALA A 1 -19.00 51.47 41.46
CA ALA A 1 -19.85 50.29 41.17
C ALA A 1 -19.89 50.18 39.66
N ASP A 2 -18.78 49.71 39.11
CA ASP A 2 -18.52 49.65 37.68
C ASP A 2 -18.85 48.24 37.21
N GLY A 3 -19.98 48.14 36.51
CA GLY A 3 -20.43 46.89 35.90
C GLY A 3 -19.70 46.68 34.57
N ASP A 4 -18.94 45.60 34.49
CA ASP A 4 -18.22 45.15 33.31
C ASP A 4 -19.14 45.06 32.09
N ARG A 5 -18.87 45.90 31.07
CA ARG A 5 -19.51 45.81 29.76
C ARG A 5 -18.77 44.79 28.89
N ALA A 6 -18.78 43.53 29.30
CA ALA A 6 -18.29 42.43 28.49
C ALA A 6 -19.38 42.03 27.47
N LEU A 7 -19.16 42.34 26.19
CA LEU A 7 -19.99 41.79 25.11
C LEU A 7 -19.68 40.27 25.01
N SER A 8 -20.72 39.45 25.07
CA SER A 8 -20.61 37.98 25.00
C SER A 8 -19.95 37.55 23.69
N ILE A 9 -19.00 36.61 23.75
CA ILE A 9 -18.31 36.04 22.59
C ILE A 9 -19.29 35.42 21.57
N ASP A 10 -20.46 34.98 22.05
CA ASP A 10 -21.53 34.42 21.23
C ASP A 10 -22.52 35.46 20.64
N ALA A 11 -22.22 36.76 20.78
CA ALA A 11 -22.98 37.80 20.10
C ALA A 11 -22.71 37.70 18.60
N ARG A 12 -23.50 36.88 17.90
CA ARG A 12 -23.54 36.81 16.44
C ARG A 12 -23.69 38.23 15.91
N ILE A 13 -22.62 38.74 15.30
CA ILE A 13 -22.63 40.04 14.62
C ILE A 13 -23.62 39.88 13.47
N GLU A 14 -24.87 40.31 13.70
CA GLU A 14 -25.84 40.40 12.61
C GLU A 14 -25.34 41.46 11.64
N GLN A 15 -25.13 41.04 10.39
CA GLN A 15 -24.67 41.90 9.31
C GLN A 15 -25.79 42.91 9.03
N ALA A 16 -25.73 44.07 9.67
CA ALA A 16 -26.78 45.10 9.62
C ALA A 16 -26.86 45.86 8.28
N PHE A 17 -26.23 45.34 7.23
CA PHE A 17 -26.17 45.94 5.91
C PHE A 17 -26.64 44.95 4.86
N ASP A 18 -27.67 45.32 4.11
CA ASP A 18 -28.25 44.53 3.02
C ASP A 18 -27.27 44.48 1.84
N ASP A 19 -26.58 43.35 1.67
CA ASP A 19 -25.56 43.10 0.65
C ASP A 19 -26.12 42.50 -0.65
N THR A 20 -27.44 42.31 -0.73
CA THR A 20 -28.14 41.67 -1.86
C THR A 20 -27.97 42.37 -3.21
N GLY A 21 -27.40 43.58 -3.25
CA GLY A 21 -27.07 44.33 -4.46
C GLY A 21 -25.58 44.65 -4.67
N VAL A 22 -24.68 44.11 -3.83
CA VAL A 22 -23.23 44.36 -3.93
C VAL A 22 -22.55 43.15 -4.54
N VAL A 23 -22.00 43.31 -5.76
CA VAL A 23 -21.13 42.29 -6.34
C VAL A 23 -19.83 42.24 -5.54
N MET A 24 -19.57 41.08 -4.92
CA MET A 24 -18.34 40.80 -4.20
C MET A 24 -17.15 40.82 -5.16
N ALA A 25 -16.03 41.39 -4.71
CA ALA A 25 -14.80 41.37 -5.47
C ALA A 25 -14.31 39.92 -5.63
N SER A 26 -13.99 39.54 -6.87
CA SER A 26 -13.30 38.28 -7.19
C SER A 26 -11.81 38.56 -7.39
N MET A 27 -10.96 37.56 -7.14
CA MET A 27 -9.55 37.63 -7.52
C MET A 27 -9.33 37.55 -9.05
N ASP A 28 -10.33 37.07 -9.80
CA ASP A 28 -10.18 36.77 -11.23
C ASP A 28 -10.78 37.84 -12.15
N ALA A 29 -11.65 38.72 -11.63
CA ALA A 29 -12.33 39.73 -12.42
C ALA A 29 -12.35 41.09 -11.71
N PRO A 30 -12.10 42.20 -12.43
CA PRO A 30 -12.14 43.53 -11.86
C PRO A 30 -13.55 43.90 -11.41
N VAL A 31 -13.65 44.72 -10.37
CA VAL A 31 -14.93 45.22 -9.86
C VAL A 31 -15.59 46.10 -10.93
N PRO A 32 -16.87 45.88 -11.27
CA PRO A 32 -17.53 46.60 -12.36
C PRO A 32 -17.74 48.08 -12.02
N GLN A 33 -17.82 48.92 -13.07
CA GLN A 33 -17.83 50.38 -12.90
C GLN A 33 -19.01 50.96 -12.12
N TRP A 34 -20.13 50.22 -12.10
CA TRP A 34 -21.34 50.62 -11.38
C TRP A 34 -21.25 50.34 -9.88
N ASN A 35 -20.28 49.55 -9.43
CA ASN A 35 -20.09 49.25 -8.02
C ASN A 35 -19.76 50.56 -7.27
N ARG A 36 -20.42 50.78 -6.13
CA ARG A 36 -20.26 51.98 -5.31
C ARG A 36 -18.79 52.20 -4.90
N GLY A 37 -18.05 51.13 -4.58
CA GLY A 37 -16.63 51.20 -4.25
C GLY A 37 -15.77 51.70 -5.42
N TYR A 38 -16.03 51.21 -6.63
CA TYR A 38 -15.35 51.69 -7.84
C TYR A 38 -15.64 53.18 -8.10
N GLN A 39 -16.89 53.62 -7.93
CA GLN A 39 -17.28 55.02 -8.09
C GLN A 39 -16.60 55.94 -7.06
N LEU A 40 -16.53 55.51 -5.80
CA LEU A 40 -15.86 56.25 -4.73
C LEU A 40 -14.36 56.39 -4.98
N LEU A 41 -13.69 55.31 -5.43
CA LEU A 41 -12.27 55.37 -5.78
C LEU A 41 -12.00 56.36 -6.91
N ARG A 42 -12.82 56.33 -7.97
CA ARG A 42 -12.74 57.31 -9.07
C ARG A 42 -12.89 58.75 -8.57
N LEU A 43 -13.81 59.00 -7.64
CA LEU A 43 -14.02 60.34 -7.07
C LEU A 43 -12.80 60.82 -6.26
N MET A 44 -12.09 59.89 -5.62
CA MET A 44 -10.84 60.17 -4.89
C MET A 44 -9.62 60.32 -5.81
N GLY A 45 -9.81 60.33 -7.14
CA GLY A 45 -8.75 60.54 -8.12
C GLY A 45 -8.03 59.27 -8.57
N TRP A 46 -8.50 58.09 -8.15
CA TRP A 46 -8.01 56.82 -8.69
C TRP A 46 -8.43 56.65 -10.16
N LYS A 47 -7.55 56.06 -10.96
CA LYS A 47 -7.75 55.78 -12.39
C LYS A 47 -7.77 54.28 -12.61
N GLU A 48 -8.66 53.82 -13.47
CA GLU A 48 -8.77 52.41 -13.86
C GLU A 48 -7.43 51.89 -14.39
N ASN A 49 -7.10 50.63 -14.07
CA ASN A 49 -5.84 49.95 -14.44
C ASN A 49 -4.56 50.64 -13.92
N THR A 50 -4.68 51.52 -12.92
CA THR A 50 -3.52 52.16 -12.28
C THR A 50 -3.41 51.67 -10.85
N GLY A 51 -2.19 51.36 -10.41
CA GLY A 51 -1.91 51.01 -9.02
C GLY A 51 -2.20 52.17 -8.09
N LEU A 52 -2.48 51.88 -6.82
CA LEU A 52 -2.65 52.93 -5.81
C LEU A 52 -1.28 53.49 -5.37
N GLY A 53 -1.25 54.70 -4.83
CA GLY A 53 -0.03 55.35 -4.33
C GLY A 53 0.32 56.64 -5.08
N LYS A 54 1.29 57.39 -4.56
CA LYS A 54 1.67 58.72 -5.06
C LYS A 54 2.00 58.73 -6.55
N ASP A 55 2.77 57.74 -6.99
CA ASP A 55 3.23 57.62 -8.38
C ASP A 55 2.43 56.56 -9.17
N GLY A 56 1.35 56.01 -8.57
CA GLY A 56 0.54 54.96 -9.19
C GLY A 56 1.22 53.59 -9.33
N GLY A 57 2.37 53.39 -8.67
CA GLY A 57 3.18 52.16 -8.75
C GLY A 57 2.73 51.01 -7.83
N GLY A 58 1.56 51.11 -7.22
CA GLY A 58 1.01 50.02 -6.40
C GLY A 58 0.64 48.78 -7.23
N ILE A 59 0.46 47.66 -6.54
CA ILE A 59 0.00 46.41 -7.16
C ILE A 59 -1.42 46.62 -7.69
N VAL A 60 -1.64 46.30 -8.97
CA VAL A 60 -2.94 46.45 -9.65
C VAL A 60 -3.84 45.26 -9.36
N ASP A 61 -3.32 44.04 -9.50
CA ASP A 61 -4.08 42.80 -9.31
C ASP A 61 -3.97 42.27 -7.88
N PRO A 62 -5.05 41.73 -7.29
CA PRO A 62 -5.00 41.15 -5.95
C PRO A 62 -3.93 40.06 -5.81
N VAL A 63 -3.20 40.06 -4.68
CA VAL A 63 -2.23 39.00 -4.39
C VAL A 63 -2.98 37.69 -4.14
N ARG A 64 -2.67 36.68 -4.96
CA ARG A 64 -3.29 35.35 -4.85
C ARG A 64 -2.74 34.61 -3.63
N ILE A 65 -3.64 34.20 -2.74
CA ILE A 65 -3.31 33.35 -1.60
C ILE A 65 -3.40 31.90 -2.07
N ARG A 66 -2.29 31.16 -1.98
CA ARG A 66 -2.30 29.70 -2.21
C ARG A 66 -2.74 29.02 -0.92
N GLU A 67 -3.93 28.44 -0.92
CA GLU A 67 -4.42 27.66 0.21
C GLU A 67 -3.73 26.30 0.24
N GLN A 68 -3.09 25.97 1.36
CA GLN A 68 -2.57 24.63 1.62
C GLN A 68 -3.66 23.85 2.34
N VAL A 69 -4.47 23.14 1.56
CA VAL A 69 -5.60 22.35 2.08
C VAL A 69 -5.12 21.09 2.82
N THR A 70 -3.94 20.61 2.48
CA THR A 70 -3.33 19.41 3.08
C THR A 70 -2.36 19.77 4.20
N THR A 71 -2.21 18.88 5.18
CA THR A 71 -1.19 18.99 6.25
C THR A 71 0.20 18.56 5.78
N SER A 72 0.46 18.61 4.48
CA SER A 72 1.76 18.28 3.90
C SER A 72 2.77 19.38 4.20
N GLY A 73 4.03 19.00 4.40
CA GLY A 73 5.12 19.96 4.54
C GLY A 73 5.26 20.83 3.29
N LEU A 74 5.76 22.06 3.49
CA LEU A 74 6.07 22.97 2.38
C LEU A 74 7.04 22.29 1.41
N GLY A 75 6.76 22.36 0.11
CA GLY A 75 7.57 21.72 -0.95
C GLY A 75 7.30 20.23 -1.18
N LYS A 76 6.43 19.58 -0.40
CA LYS A 76 6.11 18.16 -0.64
C LYS A 76 5.27 17.96 -1.89
N GLU A 77 4.38 18.91 -2.20
CA GLU A 77 3.54 18.88 -3.40
C GLU A 77 4.39 18.93 -4.69
N THR A 78 5.44 19.75 -4.72
CA THR A 78 6.33 19.85 -5.88
C THR A 78 7.09 18.55 -6.10
N GLU A 79 7.63 17.93 -5.04
CA GLU A 79 8.30 16.62 -5.11
C GLU A 79 7.35 15.53 -5.64
N TYR A 80 6.09 15.51 -5.18
CA TYR A 80 5.11 14.53 -5.66
C TYR A 80 4.81 14.72 -7.14
N ASN A 81 4.66 15.97 -7.59
CA ASN A 81 4.39 16.26 -9.00
C ASN A 81 5.58 15.87 -9.88
N GLU A 82 6.81 16.23 -9.50
CA GLU A 82 8.03 15.85 -10.24
C GLU A 82 8.15 14.33 -10.36
N ARG A 83 7.91 13.60 -9.26
CA ARG A 83 7.94 12.13 -9.28
C ARG A 83 6.82 11.53 -10.12
N ALA A 84 5.64 12.15 -10.12
CA ALA A 84 4.52 11.72 -10.96
C ALA A 84 4.82 11.97 -12.44
N GLU A 85 5.41 13.11 -12.78
CA GLU A 85 5.89 13.45 -14.11
C GLU A 85 6.96 12.45 -14.57
N GLU A 86 8.02 12.20 -13.79
CA GLU A 86 9.05 11.21 -14.12
C GLU A 86 8.46 9.79 -14.32
N ALA A 87 7.50 9.41 -13.48
CA ALA A 87 6.82 8.12 -13.61
C ALA A 87 5.92 8.02 -14.85
N THR A 88 5.46 9.15 -15.39
CA THR A 88 4.56 9.22 -16.56
C THR A 88 5.24 9.67 -17.84
N GLU A 89 6.47 10.17 -17.78
CA GLU A 89 7.24 10.68 -18.91
C GLU A 89 7.47 9.61 -19.97
N SER A 90 7.67 8.36 -19.56
CA SER A 90 7.91 7.26 -20.49
C SER A 90 7.10 6.02 -20.13
N ARG A 91 6.70 5.28 -21.18
CA ARG A 91 6.20 3.92 -21.03
C ARG A 91 7.35 3.08 -20.44
N ARG A 92 7.13 2.49 -19.26
CA ARG A 92 8.05 1.49 -18.72
C ARG A 92 8.16 0.32 -19.70
N ALA A 93 9.36 0.10 -20.23
CA ALA A 93 9.64 -1.03 -21.12
C ALA A 93 9.33 -2.34 -20.39
N LEU A 94 8.69 -3.26 -21.10
CA LEU A 94 8.45 -4.60 -20.55
C LEU A 94 9.78 -5.34 -20.42
N THR A 95 9.89 -6.24 -19.44
CA THR A 95 11.09 -7.08 -19.29
C THR A 95 11.38 -7.87 -20.57
N SER A 96 10.37 -8.33 -21.28
CA SER A 96 10.52 -9.00 -22.58
C SER A 96 11.09 -8.11 -23.68
N GLU A 97 10.77 -6.81 -23.67
CA GLU A 97 11.32 -5.84 -24.63
C GLU A 97 12.79 -5.56 -24.31
N LEU A 98 13.13 -5.38 -23.02
CA LEU A 98 14.51 -5.21 -22.57
C LEU A 98 15.38 -6.41 -22.99
N ILE A 99 14.88 -7.62 -22.70
CA ILE A 99 15.52 -8.90 -23.01
C ILE A 99 15.81 -9.08 -24.52
N ALA A 100 14.98 -8.51 -25.39
CA ALA A 100 15.15 -8.61 -26.84
C ALA A 100 16.29 -7.75 -27.39
N PHE A 101 16.66 -6.67 -26.67
CA PHE A 101 17.73 -5.75 -27.05
C PHE A 101 19.01 -5.91 -26.20
N GLU A 102 19.05 -6.87 -25.28
CA GLU A 102 20.21 -7.12 -24.42
C GLU A 102 21.39 -7.73 -25.22
N ASP A 103 22.60 -7.19 -24.98
CA ASP A 103 23.86 -7.76 -25.44
C ASP A 103 24.15 -9.12 -24.74
N ASP A 104 25.07 -9.91 -25.28
CA ASP A 104 25.43 -11.23 -24.74
C ASP A 104 25.88 -11.18 -23.27
N ALA A 105 26.59 -10.12 -22.86
CA ALA A 105 26.98 -9.90 -21.47
C ALA A 105 25.76 -9.62 -20.55
N GLY A 106 24.72 -8.98 -21.08
CA GLY A 106 23.46 -8.74 -20.35
C GLY A 106 22.67 -10.04 -20.13
N ARG A 107 22.67 -10.91 -21.15
CA ARG A 107 22.07 -12.24 -21.06
C ARG A 107 22.76 -13.08 -19.98
N GLU A 108 24.09 -13.16 -20.00
CA GLU A 108 24.86 -13.93 -19.02
C GLU A 108 24.61 -13.44 -17.58
N ALA A 109 24.60 -12.13 -17.35
CA ALA A 109 24.32 -11.56 -16.03
C ALA A 109 22.89 -11.87 -15.53
N ARG A 110 21.91 -11.97 -16.43
CA ARG A 110 20.53 -12.37 -16.09
C ARG A 110 20.45 -13.86 -15.80
N GLU A 111 21.11 -14.70 -16.59
CA GLU A 111 21.21 -16.14 -16.34
C GLU A 111 21.90 -16.41 -15.00
N GLU A 112 22.97 -15.70 -14.66
CA GLU A 112 23.65 -15.79 -13.36
C GLU A 112 22.72 -15.38 -12.21
N LYS A 113 21.96 -14.28 -12.37
CA LYS A 113 20.98 -13.84 -11.36
C LYS A 113 19.87 -14.86 -11.17
N VAL A 114 19.34 -15.43 -12.25
CA VAL A 114 18.31 -16.49 -12.19
C VAL A 114 18.90 -17.73 -11.52
N ALA A 115 20.09 -18.18 -11.91
CA ALA A 115 20.77 -19.31 -11.29
C ALA A 115 21.02 -19.08 -9.78
N ALA A 116 21.47 -17.87 -9.40
CA ALA A 116 21.64 -17.51 -7.99
C ALA A 116 20.31 -17.53 -7.22
N GLN A 117 19.24 -17.01 -7.81
CA GLN A 117 17.90 -17.05 -7.22
C GLN A 117 17.38 -18.48 -7.10
N GLU A 118 17.62 -19.34 -8.09
CA GLU A 118 17.23 -20.75 -8.05
C GLU A 118 17.98 -21.51 -6.96
N LEU A 119 19.28 -21.27 -6.79
CA LEU A 119 20.06 -21.85 -5.69
C LEU A 119 19.53 -21.42 -4.32
N ILE A 120 19.21 -20.13 -4.15
CA ILE A 120 18.61 -19.60 -2.91
C ILE A 120 17.23 -20.24 -2.69
N ALA A 121 16.41 -20.37 -3.74
CA ALA A 121 15.09 -20.96 -3.66
C ALA A 121 15.14 -22.45 -3.32
N GLU A 122 16.08 -23.21 -3.89
CA GLU A 122 16.28 -24.62 -3.58
C GLU A 122 16.74 -24.80 -2.13
N ARG A 123 17.68 -23.95 -1.69
CA ARG A 123 18.11 -23.92 -0.28
C ARG A 123 16.94 -23.65 0.65
N LEU A 124 16.14 -22.63 0.37
CA LEU A 124 14.95 -22.29 1.15
C LEU A 124 13.95 -23.45 1.18
N LYS A 125 13.72 -24.13 0.04
CA LYS A 125 12.84 -25.31 -0.03
C LYS A 125 13.32 -26.45 0.86
N ARG A 126 14.63 -26.74 0.88
CA ARG A 126 15.19 -27.77 1.79
C ARG A 126 15.04 -27.37 3.25
N GLU A 127 15.29 -26.11 3.58
CA GLU A 127 15.14 -25.63 4.96
C GLU A 127 13.66 -25.67 5.40
N ILE A 128 12.73 -25.28 4.53
CA ILE A 128 11.29 -25.31 4.80
C ILE A 128 10.79 -26.76 4.95
N ALA A 129 11.31 -27.72 4.17
CA ALA A 129 10.91 -29.13 4.26
C ALA A 129 11.08 -29.73 5.69
N ASN A 130 11.95 -29.16 6.52
CA ASN A 130 12.11 -29.55 7.92
C ASN A 130 10.91 -29.20 8.80
N PHE A 131 10.07 -28.25 8.39
CA PHE A 131 8.88 -27.80 9.12
C PHE A 131 7.60 -28.50 8.65
N TYR A 132 7.71 -29.79 8.31
CA TYR A 132 6.58 -30.64 7.95
C TYR A 132 6.09 -31.47 9.14
N CYS A 133 4.78 -31.53 9.35
CA CYS A 133 4.19 -32.40 10.37
C CYS A 133 3.45 -33.59 9.74
N GLU A 134 4.01 -34.81 9.87
CA GLU A 134 3.43 -36.07 9.36
C GLU A 134 2.18 -36.58 10.09
N VAL A 135 1.88 -36.04 11.28
CA VAL A 135 0.66 -36.39 12.03
C VAL A 135 -0.52 -35.57 11.50
N CYS A 136 -0.23 -34.34 11.11
CA CYS A 136 -1.24 -33.37 10.72
C CYS A 136 -1.33 -33.15 9.21
N ASP A 137 -0.35 -33.62 8.45
CA ASP A 137 -0.14 -33.37 7.02
C ASP A 137 -0.15 -31.88 6.71
N LYS A 138 0.61 -31.12 7.51
CA LYS A 138 0.71 -29.65 7.44
C LYS A 138 2.15 -29.23 7.27
N GLN A 139 2.36 -28.35 6.30
CA GLN A 139 3.63 -27.69 6.04
C GLN A 139 3.63 -26.29 6.65
N TYR A 140 4.69 -25.95 7.38
CA TYR A 140 4.86 -24.64 8.00
C TYR A 140 5.99 -23.87 7.32
N THR A 141 5.88 -22.54 7.30
CA THR A 141 6.87 -21.67 6.63
C THR A 141 7.88 -21.09 7.62
N LYS A 142 7.45 -20.86 8.87
CA LYS A 142 8.28 -20.30 9.93
C LYS A 142 8.50 -21.31 11.06
N VAL A 143 9.69 -21.26 11.66
CA VAL A 143 10.08 -22.10 12.81
C VAL A 143 9.07 -21.98 13.95
N THR A 144 8.69 -20.74 14.31
CA THR A 144 7.78 -20.47 15.44
C THR A 144 6.38 -21.04 15.22
N GLU A 145 5.87 -21.01 13.99
CA GLU A 145 4.57 -21.60 13.63
C GLU A 145 4.60 -23.13 13.80
N PHE A 146 5.71 -23.75 13.40
CA PHE A 146 5.91 -25.19 13.54
C PHE A 146 6.04 -25.61 15.01
N GLU A 147 6.81 -24.89 15.82
CA GLU A 147 6.96 -25.16 17.26
C GLU A 147 5.63 -25.01 18.01
N ASN A 148 4.88 -23.95 17.71
CA ASN A 148 3.53 -23.74 18.27
C ASN A 148 2.58 -24.87 17.85
N HIS A 149 2.69 -25.35 16.62
CA HIS A 149 1.93 -26.52 16.19
C HIS A 149 2.31 -27.77 16.98
N MET A 150 3.60 -28.08 17.10
CA MET A 150 4.11 -29.27 17.78
C MET A 150 3.75 -29.30 19.28
N SER A 151 3.61 -28.14 19.91
CA SER A 151 3.18 -27.99 21.31
C SER A 151 1.65 -27.88 21.48
N SER A 152 0.88 -27.75 20.39
CA SER A 152 -0.56 -27.59 20.47
C SER A 152 -1.27 -28.84 21.00
N TYR A 153 -2.31 -28.63 21.81
CA TYR A 153 -3.14 -29.70 22.36
C TYR A 153 -3.69 -30.63 21.26
N ASP A 154 -4.19 -30.04 20.16
CA ASP A 154 -4.73 -30.79 19.03
C ASP A 154 -3.70 -31.68 18.34
N HIS A 155 -2.45 -31.21 18.18
CA HIS A 155 -1.37 -32.02 17.63
C HIS A 155 -1.07 -33.22 18.53
N HIS A 156 -0.91 -33.00 19.83
CA HIS A 156 -0.67 -34.07 20.80
C HIS A 156 -1.81 -35.09 20.83
N HIS A 157 -3.06 -34.63 20.76
CA HIS A 157 -4.22 -35.49 20.70
C HIS A 157 -4.16 -36.34 19.42
N LYS A 158 -4.06 -35.72 18.25
CA LYS A 158 -3.98 -36.43 16.95
C LYS A 158 -2.83 -37.43 16.90
N LYS A 159 -1.68 -37.10 17.49
CA LYS A 159 -0.53 -38.00 17.63
C LYS A 159 -0.88 -39.24 18.46
N ARG A 160 -1.46 -39.06 19.65
CA ARG A 160 -1.88 -40.16 20.53
C ARG A 160 -2.94 -41.05 19.86
N PHE A 161 -3.89 -40.49 19.11
CA PHE A 161 -4.87 -41.31 18.35
C PHE A 161 -4.21 -42.16 17.26
N LYS A 162 -3.23 -41.60 16.55
CA LYS A 162 -2.49 -42.34 15.52
C LYS A 162 -1.72 -43.52 16.15
N GLU A 163 -1.02 -43.27 17.25
CA GLU A 163 -0.27 -44.29 18.01
C GLU A 163 -1.20 -45.39 18.56
N MET A 164 -2.35 -45.04 19.15
CA MET A 164 -3.34 -46.01 19.64
C MET A 164 -3.87 -46.89 18.51
N ARG A 165 -4.21 -46.29 17.36
CA ARG A 165 -4.69 -47.01 16.17
C ARG A 165 -3.61 -47.93 15.59
N GLU A 166 -2.35 -47.52 15.61
CA GLU A 166 -1.22 -48.33 15.15
C GLU A 166 -0.94 -49.50 16.12
N ALA A 167 -1.03 -49.28 17.43
CA ALA A 167 -0.91 -50.33 18.44
C ALA A 167 -2.03 -51.37 18.32
N GLU A 168 -3.28 -50.96 18.09
CA GLU A 168 -4.38 -51.89 17.82
C GLU A 168 -4.17 -52.66 16.51
N LYS A 169 -3.73 -52.00 15.44
CA LYS A 169 -3.36 -52.67 14.17
C LYS A 169 -2.24 -53.69 14.38
N ALA A 170 -1.24 -53.39 15.20
CA ALA A 170 -0.16 -54.31 15.51
C ALA A 170 -0.67 -55.51 16.32
N ARG A 171 -1.52 -55.29 17.33
CA ARG A 171 -2.16 -56.35 18.13
C ARG A 171 -3.03 -57.27 17.28
N THR A 172 -3.87 -56.71 16.41
CA THR A 172 -4.73 -57.49 15.50
C THR A 172 -3.95 -58.24 14.42
N LYS A 173 -2.82 -57.70 13.94
CA LYS A 173 -1.91 -58.44 13.06
C LYS A 173 -1.21 -59.59 13.80
N ALA A 174 -0.82 -59.39 15.07
CA ALA A 174 -0.17 -60.41 15.88
C ALA A 174 -1.12 -61.54 16.30
N SER A 175 -2.42 -61.27 16.49
CA SER A 175 -3.42 -62.29 16.82
C SER A 175 -3.91 -63.09 15.61
N LYS A 176 -3.57 -62.68 14.38
CA LYS A 176 -3.96 -63.39 13.15
C LYS A 176 -2.99 -64.56 12.90
N PRO A 177 -3.45 -65.83 12.89
CA PRO A 177 -2.55 -66.96 12.67
C PRO A 177 -1.91 -66.87 11.28
N GLN A 178 -0.57 -66.96 11.21
CA GLN A 178 0.14 -67.04 9.94
C GLN A 178 -0.27 -68.33 9.22
N ALA A 179 -1.07 -68.21 8.15
CA ALA A 179 -1.28 -69.31 7.22
C ALA A 179 0.09 -69.65 6.59
N LYS A 180 0.59 -70.87 6.86
CA LYS A 180 1.79 -71.42 6.22
C LYS A 180 1.63 -71.29 4.71
N LYS A 181 2.40 -70.38 4.10
CA LYS A 181 2.57 -70.35 2.65
C LYS A 181 3.44 -71.55 2.30
N GLU A 182 2.81 -72.62 1.82
CA GLU A 182 3.51 -73.72 1.14
C GLU A 182 4.38 -73.11 0.04
N ARG A 183 5.70 -73.27 0.18
CA ARG A 183 6.65 -72.95 -0.88
C ARG A 183 6.52 -74.08 -1.90
N LYS A 184 5.87 -73.83 -3.04
CA LYS A 184 5.95 -74.73 -4.19
C LYS A 184 7.35 -74.59 -4.77
N ASP A 185 8.07 -75.71 -4.82
CA ASP A 185 9.44 -75.81 -5.32
C ASP A 185 9.53 -75.34 -6.79
N PRO A 186 10.59 -74.62 -7.19
CA PRO A 186 10.73 -74.03 -8.53
C PRO A 186 10.95 -75.04 -9.67
N ALA A 187 10.89 -76.35 -9.41
CA ALA A 187 11.15 -77.40 -10.40
C ALA A 187 9.95 -77.78 -11.28
N ILE A 188 8.74 -77.27 -11.01
CA ILE A 188 7.51 -77.67 -11.73
C ILE A 188 7.14 -76.71 -12.89
N LEU A 189 7.81 -75.56 -13.02
CA LEU A 189 7.50 -74.54 -14.05
C LEU A 189 8.35 -74.63 -15.33
N ALA A 190 9.20 -75.66 -15.47
CA ALA A 190 10.11 -75.83 -16.61
C ALA A 190 9.73 -76.99 -17.55
N ALA A 191 8.50 -77.46 -17.49
CA ALA A 191 7.98 -78.51 -18.37
C ALA A 191 6.58 -78.16 -18.86
N GLU A 192 6.49 -77.21 -19.78
CA GLU A 192 5.39 -77.06 -20.76
C GLU A 192 5.92 -76.33 -22.00
#